data_AF-A0A804Q7C8-F1
#
_entry.id   AF-A0A804Q7C8-F1
#
_cell.length_a   1.000
_cell.length_b   1.000
_cell.length_c   1.000
_cell.angle_alpha   90.00
_cell.angle_beta   90.00
_cell.angle_gamma   90.00
#
_symmetry.space_group_name_H-M   'P 1'
#
loop_
_entity.id
_entity.type
_entity.pdbx_description
1 polymer ?
#
loop_
_entity_poly.entity_id
_entity_poly.type
_entity_poly.pdbx_seq_one_letter_code
_entity_poly.pdbx_strand_id
1 'polypeptide(L)'
;FSLWSPWLIFSPATPPELIVHVHLFTISGEKGVGSNGKPLHYKGTPFHRIIPGFMIQGGDIVRGDDKGSESIYGGIFPDENFTVKHTHPGVVAMANSGLDSNGS
;
A
#
# COMPACT_ATOMS: atom_id res chain seq x y z
N PHE A 1 17.80 -5.24 1.47
CA PHE A 1 16.87 -4.76 2.51
C PHE A 1 15.74 -5.76 2.66
N SER A 2 15.83 -6.59 3.69
CA SER A 2 14.80 -7.56 4.07
C SER A 2 13.77 -6.79 4.88
N LEU A 3 12.59 -6.50 4.31
CA LEU A 3 11.44 -5.91 5.03
C LEU A 3 10.83 -6.99 5.94
N TRP A 4 11.61 -7.44 6.93
CA TRP A 4 11.13 -8.15 8.10
C TRP A 4 10.96 -7.09 9.18
N SER A 5 9.76 -6.53 9.31
CA SER A 5 9.46 -5.61 10.41
C SER A 5 8.24 -6.13 11.16
N PRO A 6 8.43 -6.83 12.30
CA PRO A 6 7.37 -7.15 13.27
C PRO A 6 6.76 -5.90 13.96
N TRP A 7 6.84 -4.74 13.31
CA TRP A 7 6.42 -3.43 13.81
C TRP A 7 5.24 -2.82 13.04
N LEU A 8 4.74 -3.49 11.99
CA LEU A 8 3.53 -3.04 11.29
C LEU A 8 2.31 -3.49 12.11
N ILE A 9 2.03 -2.78 13.19
CA ILE A 9 0.86 -2.99 14.04
C ILE A 9 -0.29 -2.21 13.41
N PHE A 10 -1.21 -2.93 12.77
CA PHE A 10 -2.48 -2.33 12.36
C PHE A 10 -3.31 -2.01 13.60
N SER A 11 -3.89 -0.82 13.63
CA SER A 11 -4.90 -0.49 14.63
C SER A 11 -6.08 -1.46 14.45
N PRO A 12 -6.77 -1.90 15.52
CA PRO A 12 -7.98 -2.72 15.37
C PRO A 12 -9.09 -2.00 14.58
N ALA A 13 -9.00 -0.69 14.42
CA ALA A 13 -9.91 0.10 13.59
C ALA A 13 -9.48 0.19 12.11
N THR A 14 -8.29 -0.33 11.75
CA THR A 14 -7.81 -0.29 10.37
C THR A 14 -8.76 -1.10 9.47
N PRO A 15 -9.18 -0.54 8.32
CA PRO A 15 -10.09 -1.21 7.41
C PRO A 15 -9.54 -2.60 6.96
N PRO A 16 -10.31 -3.69 7.06
CA PRO A 16 -9.83 -5.03 6.70
C PRO A 16 -9.34 -5.14 5.25
N GLU A 17 -9.91 -4.42 4.29
CA GLU A 17 -9.45 -4.43 2.90
C GLU A 17 -8.03 -3.88 2.78
N LEU A 18 -7.73 -2.79 3.51
CA LEU A 18 -6.38 -2.22 3.58
C LEU A 18 -5.38 -3.22 4.16
N ILE A 19 -5.76 -3.92 5.24
CA ILE A 19 -4.91 -4.92 5.87
C ILE A 19 -4.63 -6.06 4.90
N VAL A 20 -5.67 -6.59 4.25
CA VAL A 20 -5.55 -7.69 3.27
C VAL A 20 -4.69 -7.26 2.09
N HIS A 21 -4.88 -6.05 1.59
CA HIS A 21 -4.11 -5.48 0.50
C HIS A 21 -2.62 -5.43 0.86
N VAL A 22 -2.26 -4.75 1.95
CA VAL A 22 -0.87 -4.64 2.39
C VAL A 22 -0.29 -6.01 2.69
N HIS A 23 -1.04 -6.91 3.32
CA HIS A 23 -0.59 -8.27 3.64
C HIS A 23 -0.24 -9.07 2.38
N LEU A 24 -1.12 -9.07 1.37
CA LEU A 24 -0.92 -9.83 0.14
C LEU A 24 0.26 -9.29 -0.68
N PHE A 25 0.45 -7.97 -0.71
CA PHE A 25 1.58 -7.34 -1.39
C PHE A 25 2.89 -7.39 -0.60
N THR A 26 2.89 -7.52 0.72
CA THR A 26 4.12 -7.58 1.54
C THR A 26 4.63 -9.01 1.70
N ILE A 27 3.77 -9.92 2.13
CA ILE A 27 4.21 -11.19 2.70
C ILE A 27 4.28 -12.27 1.65
N SER A 28 3.21 -12.44 0.87
CA SER A 28 3.10 -13.65 0.07
C SER A 28 3.44 -13.47 -1.40
N GLY A 29 3.08 -12.33 -2.01
CA GLY A 29 3.13 -12.21 -3.47
C GLY A 29 2.28 -13.31 -4.15
N GLU A 30 1.36 -13.94 -3.40
CA GLU A 30 0.58 -15.11 -3.81
C GLU A 30 -0.36 -14.81 -4.98
N LYS A 31 -0.73 -13.54 -5.16
CA LYS A 31 -1.51 -13.10 -6.31
C LYS A 31 -0.71 -13.19 -7.62
N GLY A 32 0.59 -13.47 -7.55
CA GLY A 32 1.44 -13.72 -8.70
C GLY A 32 1.72 -12.44 -9.48
N VAL A 33 1.41 -12.46 -10.77
CA VAL A 33 1.66 -11.35 -11.69
C VAL A 33 0.36 -10.62 -11.95
N GLY A 34 0.37 -9.30 -11.78
CA GLY A 34 -0.76 -8.43 -12.05
C GLY A 34 -1.08 -8.32 -13.54
N SER A 35 -2.20 -7.68 -13.84
CA SER A 35 -2.61 -7.23 -15.18
C SER A 35 -1.53 -6.43 -15.93
N ASN A 36 -0.66 -5.70 -15.23
CA ASN A 36 0.46 -4.98 -15.87
C ASN A 36 1.70 -5.86 -16.14
N GLY A 37 1.62 -7.18 -15.92
CA GLY A 37 2.74 -8.09 -16.14
C GLY A 37 3.84 -7.99 -15.09
N LYS A 38 3.60 -7.28 -13.98
CA LYS A 38 4.55 -7.12 -12.87
C LYS A 38 4.12 -7.95 -11.64
N PRO A 39 5.07 -8.45 -10.84
CA PRO A 39 4.73 -9.19 -9.64
C PRO A 39 3.99 -8.28 -8.66
N LEU A 40 2.89 -8.77 -8.11
CA LEU A 40 2.11 -8.08 -7.07
C LEU A 40 2.83 -8.22 -5.72
N HIS A 41 4.01 -7.62 -5.62
CA HIS A 41 4.89 -7.72 -4.46
C HIS A 41 5.69 -6.42 -4.26
N TYR A 42 5.73 -5.89 -3.03
CA TYR A 42 6.51 -4.68 -2.71
C TYR A 42 8.02 -4.95 -2.58
N LYS A 43 8.47 -6.20 -2.72
CA LYS A 43 9.90 -6.51 -2.58
C LYS A 43 10.69 -5.84 -3.71
N GLY A 44 11.47 -4.84 -3.34
CA GLY A 44 12.31 -4.08 -4.26
C GLY A 44 11.66 -2.80 -4.81
N THR A 45 10.43 -2.48 -4.42
CA THR A 45 9.84 -1.18 -4.75
C THR A 45 10.51 -0.07 -3.92
N PRO A 46 10.97 1.03 -4.55
CA PRO A 46 11.53 2.14 -3.80
C PRO A 46 10.44 2.94 -3.07
N PHE A 47 10.87 3.70 -2.07
CA PHE A 47 10.07 4.80 -1.51
C PHE A 47 10.31 6.03 -2.38
N HIS A 48 9.35 6.38 -3.23
CA HIS A 48 9.50 7.49 -4.18
C HIS A 48 9.44 8.86 -3.51
N ARG A 49 8.71 8.97 -2.39
CA ARG A 49 8.49 10.24 -1.71
C ARG A 49 8.77 10.11 -0.22
N ILE A 50 9.79 10.81 0.25
CA ILE A 50 10.17 10.87 1.66
C ILE A 50 10.10 12.34 2.07
N ILE A 51 9.15 12.69 2.94
CA ILE A 51 9.03 14.03 3.51
C ILE A 51 9.37 13.96 5.00
N PRO A 52 10.56 14.43 5.42
CA PRO A 52 10.95 14.44 6.82
C PRO A 52 9.92 15.17 7.69
N GLY A 53 9.49 14.53 8.78
CA GLY A 53 8.50 15.08 9.71
C GLY A 53 7.03 14.97 9.26
N PHE A 54 6.74 14.34 8.12
CA PHE A 54 5.38 14.19 7.62
C PHE A 54 5.03 12.74 7.26
N MET A 55 5.52 12.23 6.13
CA MET A 55 5.16 10.89 5.64
C MET A 55 6.25 10.31 4.73
N ILE A 56 6.21 8.98 4.62
CA ILE A 56 6.90 8.22 3.59
C ILE A 56 5.85 7.59 2.68
N GLN A 57 6.09 7.63 1.38
CA GLN A 57 5.23 7.03 0.36
C GLN A 57 6.04 6.06 -0.48
N GLY A 58 5.46 4.90 -0.71
CA GLY A 58 5.94 3.86 -1.61
C GLY A 58 4.75 3.08 -2.12
N GLY A 59 5.00 1.90 -2.66
CA GLY A 59 3.92 1.01 -3.13
C GLY A 59 3.68 1.03 -4.63
N ASP A 60 4.36 1.89 -5.40
CA ASP A 60 4.32 1.80 -6.88
C ASP A 60 5.18 0.61 -7.34
N ILE A 61 4.48 -0.50 -7.60
CA ILE A 61 5.02 -1.74 -8.17
C ILE A 61 5.14 -1.68 -9.70
N VAL A 62 4.37 -0.80 -10.36
CA VAL A 62 4.17 -0.84 -11.82
C VAL A 62 5.21 -0.02 -12.56
N ARG A 63 5.51 1.19 -12.11
CA ARG A 63 6.43 2.12 -12.80
C ARG A 63 7.58 2.57 -11.90
N GLY A 64 7.36 2.63 -10.60
CA GLY A 64 8.32 3.18 -9.65
C GLY A 64 8.47 4.70 -9.78
N ASP A 65 7.42 5.39 -10.21
CA ASP A 65 7.39 6.85 -10.43
C ASP A 65 6.13 7.52 -9.82
N ASP A 66 5.47 6.82 -8.89
CA ASP A 66 4.18 7.16 -8.26
C ASP A 66 2.98 7.24 -9.21
N LYS A 67 3.14 6.93 -10.50
CA LYS A 67 2.03 6.86 -11.47
C LYS A 67 1.55 5.45 -11.71
N GLY A 68 2.33 4.47 -11.30
CA GLY A 68 1.95 3.07 -11.35
C GLY A 68 1.16 2.70 -10.10
N SER A 69 -0.10 2.30 -10.29
CA SER A 69 -0.85 1.66 -9.22
C SER A 69 -1.59 0.46 -9.77
N GLU A 70 -1.57 -0.61 -9.01
CA GLU A 70 -2.30 -1.81 -9.34
C GLU A 70 -2.66 -2.56 -8.06
N SER A 71 -3.94 -2.65 -7.78
CA SER A 71 -4.44 -3.45 -6.66
C SER A 71 -4.47 -4.95 -6.99
N ILE A 72 -4.56 -5.76 -5.93
CA ILE A 72 -4.91 -7.19 -6.05
C ILE A 72 -6.26 -7.45 -6.73
N TYR A 73 -7.09 -6.42 -6.88
CA TYR A 73 -8.42 -6.49 -7.48
C TYR A 73 -8.42 -6.17 -8.98
N GLY A 74 -7.29 -5.74 -9.55
CA GLY A 74 -7.15 -5.44 -10.98
C GLY A 74 -7.56 -4.00 -11.33
N GLY A 75 -6.89 -3.02 -10.72
CA GLY A 75 -7.12 -1.59 -10.96
C GLY A 75 -7.13 -0.79 -9.67
N ILE A 76 -8.02 0.18 -9.56
CA ILE A 76 -8.30 0.91 -8.33
C ILE A 76 -9.46 0.28 -7.55
N PHE A 77 -9.53 0.52 -6.24
CA PHE A 77 -10.62 0.07 -5.38
C PHE A 77 -11.18 1.21 -4.51
N PRO A 78 -12.45 1.14 -4.08
CA PRO A 78 -13.11 2.22 -3.34
C PRO A 78 -12.55 2.42 -1.93
N ASP A 79 -12.85 3.58 -1.34
CA ASP A 79 -12.50 3.88 0.05
C ASP A 79 -13.39 3.08 1.01
N GLU A 80 -12.79 2.27 1.89
CA GLU A 80 -13.57 1.40 2.78
C GLU A 80 -14.21 2.19 3.93
N ASN A 81 -13.41 2.84 4.77
CA ASN A 81 -13.87 3.74 5.82
C ASN A 81 -12.76 4.69 6.27
N PHE A 82 -13.15 5.81 6.89
CA PHE A 82 -12.23 6.82 7.42
C PHE A 82 -12.22 6.85 8.96
N THR A 83 -12.45 5.70 9.60
CA THR A 83 -12.58 5.61 11.06
C THR A 83 -11.23 5.88 11.75
N VAL A 84 -10.13 5.43 11.13
CA VAL A 84 -8.77 5.65 11.64
C VAL A 84 -8.29 7.04 11.25
N LYS A 85 -8.02 7.86 12.26
CA LYS A 85 -7.38 9.16 12.07
C LYS A 85 -5.86 9.02 12.16
N HIS A 86 -5.15 9.83 11.38
CA HIS A 86 -3.69 9.93 11.39
C HIS A 86 -3.20 10.73 12.62
N THR A 87 -3.38 10.18 13.82
CA THR A 87 -3.13 10.90 15.08
C THR A 87 -1.71 10.74 15.62
N HIS A 88 -0.96 9.73 15.16
CA HIS A 88 0.40 9.46 15.64
C HIS A 88 1.29 8.94 14.50
N PRO A 89 2.62 9.01 14.65
CA PRO A 89 3.55 8.36 13.73
C PRO A 89 3.31 6.85 13.62
N GLY A 90 3.61 6.27 12.47
CA GLY A 90 3.48 4.83 12.22
C GLY A 90 2.09 4.36 11.76
N VAL A 91 1.12 5.27 11.57
CA VAL A 91 -0.16 4.94 10.93
C VAL A 91 0.07 4.63 9.45
N VAL A 92 -0.46 3.49 9.01
CA VAL A 92 -0.44 3.05 7.61
C VAL A 92 -1.79 3.41 6.97
N ALA A 93 -1.74 4.03 5.80
CA ALA A 93 -2.92 4.41 5.02
C ALA A 93 -2.62 4.31 3.53
N MET A 94 -3.69 4.22 2.72
CA MET A 94 -3.58 4.20 1.26
C MET A 94 -3.27 5.60 0.71
N ALA A 95 -2.39 5.63 -0.28
CA ALA A 95 -2.31 6.77 -1.19
C ALA A 95 -3.43 6.65 -2.23
N ASN A 96 -4.14 7.75 -2.47
CA ASN A 96 -5.19 7.85 -3.48
C ASN A 96 -5.06 9.17 -4.26
N SER A 97 -5.75 9.26 -5.41
CA SER A 97 -5.78 10.43 -6.29
C SER A 97 -7.14 11.15 -6.26
N GLY A 98 -7.94 10.93 -5.22
CA GLY A 98 -9.34 11.35 -5.12
C GLY A 98 -10.23 10.25 -4.51
N LEU A 99 -11.54 10.53 -4.46
CA LEU A 99 -12.54 9.59 -3.96
C LEU A 99 -12.45 8.25 -4.73
N ASP A 100 -12.44 7.14 -4.00
CA ASP A 100 -12.50 5.78 -4.54
C ASP A 100 -11.37 5.42 -5.55
N SER A 101 -10.16 5.93 -5.30
CA SER A 101 -9.00 5.74 -6.18
C SER A 101 -7.80 5.07 -5.49
N ASN A 102 -8.08 4.15 -4.57
CA ASN A 102 -7.03 3.41 -3.89
C ASN A 102 -6.34 2.43 -4.85
N GLY A 103 -5.02 2.48 -4.86
CA GLY A 103 -4.18 1.76 -5.81
C GLY A 103 -3.43 0.60 -5.16
N SER A 104 -2.12 0.78 -5.01
CA SER A 104 -1.19 -0.10 -4.30
C SER A 104 -0.39 0.67 -3.25
#